data_AF-A0A1C5G0E3-F1
#
_entry.id   AF-A0A1C5G0E3-F1
#
_cell.length_a   1.000
_cell.length_b   1.000
_cell.length_c   1.000
_cell.angle_alpha   90.00
_cell.angle_beta   90.00
_cell.angle_gamma   90.00
#
_symmetry.space_group_name_H-M   'P 1'
#
loop_
_entity.id
_entity.type
_entity.pdbx_description
1 polymer ?
#
loop_
_entity_poly.entity_id
_entity_poly.type
_entity_poly.pdbx_seq_one_letter_code
_entity_poly.pdbx_strand_id
1 'polypeptide(L)'
;MASCRRVAKPGSGRVTVWTAASAAAVASVAALSAVPAGAEPHDPAGHPSARSVGDRITTLYTQAERATERYNAAETRSRALRRQVDRVQDRVARGQGRVNRMRAALGALAGGQYRTGGIDPALALLLSGDPDHYLDRAATLERISNRQAAQLRVLQSAQRTLRQERAEAAAKLVRLEHSRRAVAR
;
A
#
# COMPACT_ATOMS: atom_id res chain seq x y z
N MET A 1 -50.71 -22.79 -21.31
CA MET A 1 -50.32 -21.63 -22.17
C MET A 1 -48.88 -21.28 -21.83
N ALA A 2 -47.92 -21.82 -22.60
CA ALA A 2 -47.18 -21.11 -23.66
C ALA A 2 -46.40 -19.90 -23.10
N SER A 3 -45.11 -20.08 -22.81
CA SER A 3 -43.97 -19.64 -23.65
C SER A 3 -43.84 -18.09 -23.65
N CYS A 4 -42.78 -17.48 -23.12
CA CYS A 4 -41.46 -17.51 -23.74
C CYS A 4 -40.31 -17.25 -22.76
N ARG A 5 -39.21 -17.96 -23.02
CA ARG A 5 -37.84 -17.71 -22.56
C ARG A 5 -37.35 -16.31 -22.92
N ARG A 6 -36.49 -15.74 -22.07
CA ARG A 6 -35.11 -15.40 -22.51
C ARG A 6 -34.15 -15.29 -21.33
N VAL A 7 -33.23 -16.25 -21.27
CA VAL A 7 -31.99 -16.18 -20.51
C VAL A 7 -31.00 -15.35 -21.34
N ALA A 8 -30.34 -14.36 -20.73
CA ALA A 8 -29.11 -13.77 -21.25
C ALA A 8 -28.27 -13.20 -20.10
N LYS A 9 -27.11 -13.80 -19.87
CA LYS A 9 -25.92 -13.19 -19.27
C LYS A 9 -24.76 -13.48 -20.24
N PRO A 10 -23.62 -12.80 -20.12
CA PRO A 10 -23.39 -11.37 -20.00
C PRO A 10 -22.63 -10.86 -21.24
N GLY A 11 -22.77 -9.57 -21.59
CA GLY A 11 -22.04 -8.97 -22.69
C GLY A 11 -20.54 -8.85 -22.38
N SER A 12 -19.74 -9.70 -23.00
CA SER A 12 -18.30 -9.57 -23.15
C SER A 12 -17.97 -8.53 -24.22
N GLY A 13 -17.07 -7.59 -23.90
CA GLY A 13 -16.53 -6.61 -24.84
C GLY A 13 -16.63 -5.21 -24.23
N ARG A 14 -15.56 -4.45 -23.99
CA ARG A 14 -14.26 -4.39 -24.65
C ARG A 14 -13.24 -4.01 -23.59
N VAL A 15 -12.23 -4.86 -23.39
CA VAL A 15 -11.03 -4.49 -22.65
C VAL A 15 -10.21 -3.63 -23.61
N THR A 16 -10.19 -2.31 -23.39
CA THR A 16 -9.29 -1.42 -24.12
C THR A 16 -7.89 -1.63 -23.55
N VAL A 17 -7.19 -2.63 -24.07
CA VAL A 17 -5.77 -2.86 -23.84
C VAL A 17 -5.01 -1.71 -24.52
N TRP A 18 -4.61 -0.70 -23.76
CA TRP A 18 -3.60 0.27 -24.21
C TRP A 18 -2.22 -0.34 -23.94
N THR A 19 -1.72 -1.11 -24.91
CA THR A 19 -0.32 -1.54 -24.95
C THR A 19 0.37 -0.96 -26.17
N ALA A 20 1.47 -0.24 -25.86
CA ALA A 20 2.67 -0.02 -26.67
C ALA A 20 2.54 0.74 -28.00
N ALA A 21 2.94 2.02 -27.94
CA ALA A 21 3.64 2.65 -29.06
C ALA A 21 5.04 3.06 -28.58
N SER A 22 5.95 2.09 -28.60
CA SER A 22 7.39 2.33 -28.59
C SER A 22 7.76 2.89 -29.96
N ALA A 23 7.87 4.20 -30.08
CA ALA A 23 8.41 4.86 -31.28
C ALA A 23 9.64 5.68 -30.88
N ALA A 24 10.76 4.98 -30.64
CA ALA A 24 12.07 5.60 -30.68
C ALA A 24 12.42 5.89 -32.15
N ALA A 25 11.96 7.04 -32.65
CA ALA A 25 12.39 7.56 -33.93
C ALA A 25 13.76 8.25 -33.76
N VAL A 26 14.84 7.46 -33.78
CA VAL A 26 16.18 7.97 -34.11
C VAL A 26 16.42 7.71 -35.59
N ALA A 27 15.88 8.59 -36.42
CA ALA A 27 16.22 8.70 -37.83
C ALA A 27 17.03 9.98 -38.03
N SER A 28 18.33 9.93 -37.71
CA SER A 28 19.30 10.87 -38.28
C SER A 28 20.04 10.14 -39.38
N VAL A 29 19.69 10.53 -40.60
CA VAL A 29 20.19 10.10 -41.90
C VAL A 29 21.72 10.01 -41.91
N ALA A 30 22.25 8.81 -42.15
CA ALA A 30 23.60 8.64 -42.65
C ALA A 30 23.63 9.17 -44.08
N ALA A 31 23.96 10.45 -44.25
CA ALA A 31 24.32 11.00 -45.54
C ALA A 31 25.69 10.43 -45.91
N LEU A 32 25.68 9.33 -46.67
CA LEU A 32 26.86 8.80 -47.34
C LEU A 32 27.17 9.73 -48.53
N SER A 33 27.72 10.91 -48.25
CA SER A 33 28.28 11.77 -49.28
C SER A 33 29.55 11.13 -49.82
N ALA A 34 29.53 10.87 -51.13
CA ALA A 34 30.60 10.33 -51.93
C ALA A 34 31.96 10.96 -51.61
N VAL A 35 32.99 10.12 -51.53
CA VAL A 35 34.40 10.49 -51.40
C VAL A 35 34.87 11.11 -52.72
N PRO A 36 35.37 12.36 -52.77
CA PRO A 36 36.41 12.71 -53.71
C PRO A 36 37.76 12.32 -53.10
N ALA A 37 38.51 11.49 -53.83
CA ALA A 37 39.92 11.27 -53.58
C ALA A 37 40.68 12.58 -53.84
N GLY A 38 40.82 13.39 -52.79
CA GLY A 38 41.70 14.56 -52.74
C GLY A 38 42.89 14.24 -51.84
N ALA A 39 44.04 13.93 -52.44
CA ALA A 39 45.31 13.94 -51.74
C ALA A 39 45.72 15.40 -51.53
N GLU A 40 45.49 15.93 -50.34
CA GLU A 40 46.01 17.25 -49.94
C GLU A 40 46.83 17.11 -48.64
N PRO A 41 48.10 17.56 -48.62
CA PRO A 41 48.96 17.41 -47.47
C PRO A 41 48.79 18.57 -46.49
N HIS A 42 48.57 18.18 -45.23
CA HIS A 42 48.88 18.92 -44.00
C HIS A 42 47.89 20.00 -43.50
N ASP A 43 47.21 19.67 -42.40
CA ASP A 43 47.10 20.55 -41.24
C ASP A 43 47.06 19.68 -39.95
N PRO A 44 48.04 19.74 -39.03
CA PRO A 44 48.09 18.88 -37.84
C PRO A 44 47.30 19.44 -36.64
N ALA A 45 46.37 20.37 -36.86
CA ALA A 45 45.66 21.09 -35.80
C ALA A 45 44.14 20.98 -35.98
N GLY A 46 43.54 19.87 -35.56
CA GLY A 46 42.08 19.80 -35.52
C GLY A 46 41.47 18.45 -35.18
N HIS A 47 42.18 17.35 -35.41
CA HIS A 47 41.67 16.04 -35.00
C HIS A 47 41.98 15.80 -33.53
N PRO A 48 40.96 15.52 -32.67
CA PRO A 48 41.22 15.06 -31.32
C PRO A 48 42.16 13.86 -31.41
N SER A 49 43.34 13.96 -30.77
CA SER A 49 44.32 12.88 -30.75
C SER A 49 43.64 11.56 -30.37
N ALA A 50 44.07 10.42 -30.94
CA ALA A 50 43.49 9.11 -30.61
C ALA A 50 43.43 8.86 -29.08
N ARG A 51 44.37 9.43 -28.33
CA ARG A 51 44.38 9.48 -26.85
C ARG A 51 43.15 10.18 -26.27
N SER A 52 42.81 11.38 -26.76
CA SER A 52 41.63 12.13 -26.31
C SER A 52 40.29 11.46 -26.63
N VAL A 53 40.22 10.68 -27.72
CA VAL A 53 39.04 9.85 -28.03
C VAL A 53 38.93 8.68 -27.04
N GLY A 54 40.05 8.00 -26.75
CA GLY A 54 40.10 6.92 -25.75
C GLY A 54 39.72 7.39 -24.33
N ASP A 55 40.19 8.56 -23.91
CA ASP A 55 39.85 9.15 -22.61
C ASP A 55 38.34 9.46 -22.51
N ARG A 56 37.75 9.94 -23.61
CA ARG A 56 36.31 10.23 -23.69
C ARG A 56 35.46 8.96 -23.65
N ILE A 57 35.88 7.90 -24.35
CA ILE A 57 35.21 6.59 -24.29
C ILE A 57 35.28 6.02 -22.86
N THR A 58 36.46 6.04 -22.24
CA THR A 58 36.65 5.56 -20.87
C THR A 58 35.77 6.32 -19.87
N THR A 59 35.68 7.64 -20.05
CA THR A 59 34.79 8.50 -19.24
C THR A 59 33.32 8.11 -19.42
N LEU A 60 32.86 7.88 -20.65
CA LEU A 60 31.48 7.46 -20.94
C LEU A 60 31.17 6.08 -20.35
N TYR A 61 32.07 5.11 -20.47
CA TYR A 61 31.92 3.79 -19.84
C TYR A 61 31.80 3.91 -18.32
N THR A 62 32.69 4.69 -17.69
CA THR A 62 32.65 4.93 -16.25
C THR A 62 31.33 5.60 -15.81
N GLN A 63 30.81 6.54 -16.62
CA GLN A 63 29.51 7.16 -16.36
C GLN A 63 28.34 6.17 -16.50
N ALA A 64 28.38 5.32 -17.51
CA ALA A 64 27.37 4.29 -17.75
C ALA A 64 27.35 3.23 -16.63
N GLU A 65 28.51 2.78 -16.17
CA GLU A 65 28.63 1.88 -15.01
C GLU A 65 28.04 2.52 -13.76
N ARG A 66 28.45 3.75 -13.43
CA ARG A 66 27.90 4.49 -12.27
C ARG A 66 26.40 4.70 -12.36
N ALA A 67 25.86 4.96 -13.54
CA ALA A 67 24.43 5.10 -13.76
C ALA A 67 23.69 3.77 -13.51
N THR A 68 24.24 2.67 -14.03
CA THR A 68 23.70 1.32 -13.86
C THR A 68 23.71 0.88 -12.39
N GLU A 69 24.80 1.13 -11.67
CA GLU A 69 24.89 0.85 -10.23
C GLU A 69 23.85 1.63 -9.42
N ARG A 70 23.67 2.93 -9.70
CA ARG A 70 22.66 3.77 -9.04
C ARG A 70 21.25 3.24 -9.30
N TYR A 71 20.95 2.86 -10.54
CA TYR A 71 19.68 2.26 -10.91
C TYR A 71 19.44 0.96 -10.13
N ASN A 72 20.38 0.01 -10.17
CA ASN A 72 20.26 -1.28 -9.49
C ASN A 72 20.08 -1.12 -7.97
N ALA A 73 20.81 -0.19 -7.36
CA ALA A 73 20.69 0.13 -5.94
C ALA A 73 19.30 0.69 -5.60
N ALA A 74 18.78 1.59 -6.43
CA ALA A 74 17.48 2.20 -6.21
C ALA A 74 16.32 1.22 -6.50
N GLU A 75 16.46 0.34 -7.49
CA GLU A 75 15.53 -0.74 -7.75
C GLU A 75 15.43 -1.70 -6.54
N THR A 76 16.59 -2.10 -5.99
CA THR A 76 16.67 -2.96 -4.80
C THR A 76 15.95 -2.31 -3.61
N ARG A 77 16.19 -1.01 -3.36
CA ARG A 77 15.48 -0.24 -2.32
C ARG A 77 13.98 -0.18 -2.58
N SER A 78 13.55 0.09 -3.81
CA SER A 78 12.14 0.14 -4.20
C SER A 78 11.44 -1.20 -3.96
N ARG A 79 12.05 -2.32 -4.37
CA ARG A 79 11.53 -3.68 -4.11
C ARG A 79 11.38 -3.96 -2.62
N ALA A 80 12.37 -3.56 -1.80
CA ALA A 80 12.30 -3.71 -0.35
C ALA A 80 11.17 -2.86 0.28
N LEU A 81 11.01 -1.61 -0.16
CA LEU A 81 9.95 -0.71 0.30
C LEU A 81 8.56 -1.24 -0.07
N ARG A 82 8.36 -1.76 -1.29
CA ARG A 82 7.10 -2.40 -1.70
C ARG A 82 6.70 -3.53 -0.75
N ARG A 83 7.61 -4.49 -0.51
CA ARG A 83 7.37 -5.57 0.46
C ARG A 83 7.05 -5.08 1.87
N GLN A 84 7.65 -3.96 2.29
CA GLN A 84 7.33 -3.37 3.58
C GLN A 84 5.95 -2.72 3.59
N VAL A 85 5.55 -2.04 2.52
CA VAL A 85 4.21 -1.47 2.35
C VAL A 85 3.16 -2.57 2.41
N ASP A 86 3.33 -3.64 1.62
CA ASP A 86 2.38 -4.76 1.57
C ASP A 86 2.17 -5.36 2.97
N ARG A 87 3.27 -5.61 3.70
CA ARG A 87 3.20 -6.11 5.07
C ARG A 87 2.47 -5.18 6.04
N VAL A 88 2.61 -3.85 5.89
CA VAL A 88 1.89 -2.91 6.77
C VAL A 88 0.42 -2.82 6.37
N GLN A 89 0.11 -2.79 5.07
CA GLN A 89 -1.27 -2.81 4.59
C GLN A 89 -2.03 -4.05 5.08
N ASP A 90 -1.38 -5.21 5.04
CA ASP A 90 -1.88 -6.46 5.60
C ASP A 90 -2.17 -6.37 7.11
N ARG A 91 -1.25 -5.77 7.88
CA ARG A 91 -1.46 -5.54 9.31
C ARG A 91 -2.64 -4.61 9.55
N VAL A 92 -2.73 -3.50 8.82
CA VAL A 92 -3.84 -2.55 8.89
C VAL A 92 -5.18 -3.24 8.58
N ALA A 93 -5.23 -4.07 7.55
CA ALA A 93 -6.44 -4.81 7.16
C ALA A 93 -6.87 -5.77 8.28
N ARG A 94 -5.95 -6.58 8.81
CA ARG A 94 -6.22 -7.49 9.94
C ARG A 94 -6.61 -6.72 11.21
N GLY A 95 -5.94 -5.62 11.51
CA GLY A 95 -6.20 -4.74 12.64
C GLY A 95 -7.60 -4.13 12.56
N GLN A 96 -8.00 -3.62 11.39
CA GLN A 96 -9.35 -3.12 11.15
C GLN A 96 -10.40 -4.23 11.31
N GLY A 97 -10.16 -5.42 10.77
CA GLY A 97 -11.04 -6.58 10.95
C GLY A 97 -11.22 -6.95 12.43
N ARG A 98 -10.14 -6.92 13.21
CA ARG A 98 -10.17 -7.17 14.65
C ARG A 98 -11.00 -6.10 15.38
N VAL A 99 -10.78 -4.81 15.09
CA VAL A 99 -11.55 -3.69 15.66
C VAL A 99 -13.04 -3.83 15.34
N ASN A 100 -13.40 -4.18 14.10
CA ASN A 100 -14.78 -4.37 13.70
C ASN A 100 -15.46 -5.51 14.47
N ARG A 101 -14.79 -6.65 14.64
CA ARG A 101 -15.32 -7.77 15.44
C ARG A 101 -15.54 -7.39 16.90
N MET A 102 -14.59 -6.68 17.51
CA MET A 102 -14.74 -6.20 18.89
C MET A 102 -15.91 -5.22 19.04
N ARG A 103 -16.06 -4.29 18.09
CA ARG A 103 -17.20 -3.36 18.06
C ARG A 103 -18.53 -4.08 17.90
N ALA A 104 -18.61 -5.09 17.03
CA ALA A 104 -19.82 -5.88 16.85
C ALA A 104 -20.20 -6.64 18.14
N ALA A 105 -19.22 -7.28 18.80
CA ALA A 105 -19.45 -7.99 20.06
C ALA A 105 -19.93 -7.06 21.18
N LEU A 106 -19.29 -5.89 21.34
CA LEU A 106 -19.70 -4.89 22.33
C LEU A 106 -21.05 -4.24 21.97
N GLY A 107 -21.33 -4.03 20.68
CA GLY A 107 -22.62 -3.53 20.20
C GLY A 107 -23.78 -4.48 20.46
N ALA A 108 -23.56 -5.79 20.31
CA ALA A 108 -24.56 -6.81 20.64
C ALA A 108 -24.90 -6.80 22.15
N LEU A 109 -23.90 -6.60 23.02
CA LEU A 109 -24.09 -6.42 24.46
C LEU A 109 -24.89 -5.15 24.77
N ALA A 110 -24.51 -4.01 24.19
CA ALA A 110 -25.23 -2.75 24.38
C ALA A 110 -26.68 -2.82 23.89
N GLY A 111 -26.94 -3.48 22.75
CA GLY A 111 -28.29 -3.72 22.25
C GLY A 111 -29.13 -4.66 23.14
N GLY A 112 -28.48 -5.59 23.86
CA GLY A 112 -29.11 -6.37 24.92
C GLY A 112 -29.56 -5.47 26.07
N GLN A 113 -28.64 -4.65 26.59
CA GLN A 113 -28.91 -3.72 27.70
C GLN A 113 -29.98 -2.68 27.36
N TYR A 114 -30.02 -2.15 26.13
CA TYR A 114 -31.06 -1.20 25.72
C TYR A 114 -32.46 -1.83 25.69
N ARG A 115 -32.57 -3.11 25.31
CA ARG A 115 -33.86 -3.82 25.26
C ARG A 115 -34.35 -4.26 26.64
N THR A 116 -33.45 -4.53 27.57
CA THR A 116 -33.79 -4.92 28.95
C THR A 116 -33.83 -3.74 29.93
N GLY A 117 -33.28 -2.58 29.54
CA GLY A 117 -33.00 -1.43 30.39
C GLY A 117 -34.17 -0.50 30.71
N GLY A 118 -35.41 -0.99 30.64
CA GLY A 118 -36.59 -0.21 31.08
C GLY A 118 -36.67 -0.02 32.60
N ILE A 119 -35.97 -0.86 33.36
CA ILE A 119 -35.86 -0.78 34.82
C ILE A 119 -34.38 -0.76 35.16
N ASP A 120 -33.95 0.24 35.93
CA ASP A 120 -32.58 0.34 36.43
C ASP A 120 -32.25 -0.95 37.21
N PRO A 121 -31.09 -1.60 36.99
CA PRO A 121 -30.69 -2.76 37.77
C PRO A 121 -30.78 -2.50 39.28
N ALA A 122 -30.47 -1.30 39.75
CA ALA A 122 -30.62 -0.88 41.15
C ALA A 122 -32.10 -0.76 41.60
N LEU A 123 -33.03 -0.45 40.70
CA LEU A 123 -34.46 -0.48 40.99
C LEU A 123 -34.99 -1.93 41.01
N ALA A 124 -34.60 -2.76 40.05
CA ALA A 124 -34.92 -4.19 40.07
C ALA A 124 -34.40 -4.87 41.36
N LEU A 125 -33.31 -4.35 41.91
CA LEU A 125 -32.72 -4.74 43.18
C LEU A 125 -33.54 -4.32 44.41
N LEU A 126 -34.07 -3.10 44.42
CA LEU A 126 -34.88 -2.61 45.53
C LEU A 126 -36.22 -3.36 45.67
N LEU A 127 -36.72 -3.93 44.55
CA LEU A 127 -37.95 -4.72 44.50
C LEU A 127 -37.73 -6.23 44.65
N SER A 128 -36.50 -6.71 44.86
CA SER A 128 -36.17 -8.14 45.02
C SER A 128 -36.58 -8.65 46.41
N GLY A 129 -37.48 -9.63 46.47
CA GLY A 129 -37.96 -10.20 47.74
C GLY A 129 -36.99 -11.15 48.46
N ASP A 130 -35.78 -11.36 47.93
CA ASP A 130 -34.84 -12.38 48.43
C ASP A 130 -33.38 -11.84 48.46
N PRO A 131 -32.83 -11.53 49.65
CA PRO A 131 -31.54 -10.84 49.78
C PRO A 131 -30.30 -11.72 49.50
N ASP A 132 -30.35 -13.03 49.71
CA ASP A 132 -29.23 -13.94 49.37
C ASP A 132 -29.11 -14.11 47.85
N HIS A 133 -30.25 -14.23 47.17
CA HIS A 133 -30.31 -14.24 45.71
C HIS A 133 -29.82 -12.91 45.10
N TYR A 134 -29.95 -11.79 45.84
CA TYR A 134 -29.37 -10.51 45.44
C TYR A 134 -27.85 -10.55 45.41
N LEU A 135 -27.19 -10.94 46.51
CA LEU A 135 -25.73 -10.88 46.61
C LEU A 135 -25.04 -11.70 45.51
N ASP A 136 -25.60 -12.85 45.14
CA ASP A 136 -25.09 -13.67 44.03
C ASP A 136 -25.30 -13.00 42.65
N ARG A 137 -26.47 -12.38 42.42
CA ARG A 137 -26.73 -11.59 41.20
C ARG A 137 -25.85 -10.34 41.11
N ALA A 138 -25.57 -9.68 42.22
CA ALA A 138 -24.69 -8.51 42.27
C ALA A 138 -23.25 -8.89 41.95
N ALA A 139 -22.74 -9.97 42.56
CA ALA A 139 -21.39 -10.47 42.30
C ALA A 139 -21.20 -10.90 40.83
N THR A 140 -22.22 -11.55 40.24
CA THR A 140 -22.19 -11.95 38.83
C THR A 140 -22.25 -10.75 37.89
N LEU A 141 -23.10 -9.75 38.16
CA LEU A 141 -23.19 -8.52 37.38
C LEU A 141 -21.87 -7.72 37.43
N GLU A 142 -21.29 -7.55 38.62
CA GLU A 142 -20.01 -6.88 38.81
C GLU A 142 -18.90 -7.56 37.99
N ARG A 143 -18.87 -8.90 37.98
CA ARG A 143 -17.91 -9.68 37.18
C ARG A 143 -18.13 -9.48 35.67
N ILE A 144 -19.36 -9.35 35.22
CA ILE A 144 -19.70 -9.05 33.82
C ILE A 144 -19.26 -7.62 33.46
N SER A 145 -19.58 -6.62 34.29
CA SER A 145 -19.20 -5.22 34.12
C SER A 145 -17.68 -5.07 34.01
N ASN A 146 -16.93 -5.74 34.90
CA ASN A 146 -15.47 -5.74 34.87
C ASN A 146 -14.90 -6.34 33.57
N ARG A 147 -15.51 -7.42 33.05
CA ARG A 147 -15.13 -8.00 31.75
C ARG A 147 -15.43 -7.04 30.59
N GLN A 148 -16.57 -6.37 30.60
CA GLN A 148 -16.92 -5.37 29.58
C GLN A 148 -15.94 -4.19 29.59
N ALA A 149 -15.61 -3.67 30.77
CA ALA A 149 -14.62 -2.61 30.94
C ALA A 149 -13.23 -3.05 30.44
N ALA A 150 -12.83 -4.31 30.69
CA ALA A 150 -11.59 -4.87 30.14
C ALA A 150 -11.63 -4.96 28.59
N GLN A 151 -12.74 -5.43 28.01
CA GLN A 151 -12.91 -5.50 26.55
C GLN A 151 -12.87 -4.11 25.88
N LEU A 152 -13.45 -3.09 26.51
CA LEU A 152 -13.36 -1.70 26.06
C LEU A 152 -11.91 -1.19 26.04
N ARG A 153 -11.14 -1.46 27.10
CA ARG A 153 -9.70 -1.12 27.14
C ARG A 153 -8.92 -1.82 26.03
N VAL A 154 -9.22 -3.09 25.76
CA VAL A 154 -8.61 -3.85 24.64
C VAL A 154 -8.98 -3.24 23.28
N LEU A 155 -10.23 -2.83 23.08
CA LEU A 155 -10.66 -2.15 21.86
C LEU A 155 -9.93 -0.82 21.67
N GLN A 156 -9.86 0.01 22.71
CA GLN A 156 -9.15 1.29 22.65
C GLN A 156 -7.67 1.09 22.30
N SER A 157 -7.03 0.09 22.90
CA SER A 157 -5.65 -0.28 22.59
C SER A 157 -5.51 -0.69 21.12
N ALA A 158 -6.40 -1.55 20.62
CA ALA A 158 -6.38 -1.97 19.22
C ALA A 158 -6.58 -0.81 18.24
N GLN A 159 -7.45 0.15 18.57
CA GLN A 159 -7.63 1.37 17.77
C GLN A 159 -6.39 2.26 17.76
N ARG A 160 -5.66 2.36 18.88
CA ARG A 160 -4.37 3.07 18.93
C ARG A 160 -3.34 2.39 18.02
N THR A 161 -3.17 1.07 18.15
CA THR A 161 -2.27 0.29 17.28
C THR A 161 -2.62 0.46 15.81
N LEU A 162 -3.90 0.35 15.45
CA LEU A 162 -4.35 0.51 14.06
C LEU A 162 -4.05 1.91 13.51
N ARG A 163 -4.20 2.96 14.31
CA ARG A 163 -3.82 4.33 13.90
C ARG A 163 -2.32 4.44 13.65
N GLN A 164 -1.50 3.83 14.51
CA GLN A 164 -0.05 3.81 14.33
C GLN A 164 0.36 3.06 13.07
N GLU A 165 -0.23 1.89 12.80
CA GLU A 165 0.03 1.11 11.59
C GLU A 165 -0.37 1.87 10.31
N ARG A 166 -1.49 2.61 10.34
CA ARG A 166 -1.89 3.49 9.22
C ARG A 166 -0.90 4.61 8.97
N ALA A 167 -0.39 5.25 10.03
CA ALA A 167 0.63 6.28 9.90
C ALA A 167 1.94 5.69 9.33
N GLU A 168 2.34 4.50 9.79
CA GLU A 168 3.52 3.79 9.27
C GLU A 168 3.34 3.45 7.78
N ALA A 169 2.15 3.00 7.37
CA ALA A 169 1.83 2.70 5.99
C ALA A 169 1.96 3.95 5.11
N ALA A 170 1.38 5.07 5.53
CA ALA A 170 1.47 6.34 4.82
C ALA A 170 2.93 6.80 4.64
N ALA A 171 3.73 6.75 5.71
CA ALA A 171 5.15 7.11 5.64
C ALA A 171 5.96 6.20 4.70
N LYS A 172 5.63 4.90 4.63
CA LYS A 172 6.28 3.96 3.70
C LYS A 172 5.89 4.20 2.25
N LEU A 173 4.64 4.57 1.98
CA LEU A 173 4.18 4.94 0.64
C LEU A 173 4.91 6.19 0.13
N VAL A 174 5.02 7.23 0.97
CA VAL A 174 5.79 8.44 0.63
C VAL A 174 7.25 8.11 0.32
N ARG A 175 7.90 7.26 1.13
CA ARG A 175 9.28 6.81 0.84
C ARG A 175 9.39 6.03 -0.47
N LEU A 176 8.42 5.18 -0.79
CA LEU A 176 8.38 4.45 -2.05
C LEU A 176 8.24 5.40 -3.25
N GLU A 177 7.40 6.42 -3.15
CA GLU A 177 7.24 7.46 -4.18
C GLU A 177 8.52 8.26 -4.40
N HIS A 178 9.18 8.70 -3.32
CA HIS A 178 10.48 9.37 -3.43
C HIS A 178 11.53 8.47 -4.09
N SER A 179 11.59 7.18 -3.70
CA SER A 179 12.50 6.21 -4.32
C SER A 179 12.21 6.02 -5.80
N ARG A 180 10.94 6.04 -6.23
CA ARG A 180 10.57 5.95 -7.66
C ARG A 180 10.99 7.20 -8.43
N ARG A 181 10.78 8.39 -7.87
CA ARG A 181 11.18 9.66 -8.49
C ARG A 181 12.71 9.80 -8.61
N ALA A 182 13.46 9.26 -7.67
CA ALA A 182 14.93 9.28 -7.70
C ALA A 182 15.52 8.40 -8.82
N VAL A 183 14.78 7.37 -9.28
CA VAL A 183 15.19 6.52 -10.42
C VAL A 183 14.82 7.15 -11.76
N ALA A 184 13.79 8.00 -11.78
CA ALA A 184 13.29 8.64 -12.99
C ALA A 184 14.05 9.93 -13.37
N ARG A 185 15.04 10.35 -12.57
CA ARG A 185 15.93 11.49 -12.81
C ARG A 185 17.32 10.99 -13.14
#